data_AF-A0A847FDS3-F1
#
_entry.id   AF-A0A847FDS3-F1
#
_cell.length_a   1.000
_cell.length_b   1.000
_cell.length_c   1.000
_cell.angle_alpha   90.00
_cell.angle_beta   90.00
_cell.angle_gamma   90.00
#
_symmetry.space_group_name_H-M   'P 1'
#
loop_
_entity.id
_entity.type
_entity.pdbx_description
1 polymer ?
#
loop_
_entity_poly.entity_id
_entity_poly.type
_entity_poly.pdbx_seq_one_letter_code
_entity_poly.pdbx_strand_id
1 'polypeptide(L)' 'CNAGGVTCSYFEQVQSNLNYYWEKDEVLEKLDTKMTAAFNAVYEIAQKRNLYMRDAAYVIAINRVAQAVKMRGWV' A
#
# COMPACT_ATOMS: atom_id res chain seq x y z
N CYS A 1 8.51 8.28 -5.87
CA CYS A 1 7.41 7.59 -5.17
C CYS A 1 6.10 8.12 -5.73
N ASN A 2 5.42 7.38 -6.61
CA ASN A 2 4.27 7.89 -7.38
C ASN A 2 2.98 7.11 -7.07
N ALA A 3 2.86 6.52 -5.88
CA ALA A 3 1.73 5.67 -5.50
C ALA A 3 0.47 6.46 -5.07
N GLY A 4 0.55 7.79 -4.99
CA GLY A 4 -0.57 8.64 -4.57
C GLY A 4 -1.76 8.54 -5.51
N GLY A 5 -1.54 8.58 -6.83
CA GLY A 5 -2.61 8.46 -7.82
C GLY A 5 -3.37 7.13 -7.72
N VAL A 6 -2.65 6.00 -7.62
CA VAL A 6 -3.28 4.68 -7.48
C VAL A 6 -4.03 4.54 -6.15
N THR A 7 -3.51 5.14 -5.07
CA THR A 7 -4.21 5.13 -3.77
C THR A 7 -5.52 5.90 -3.84
N CYS A 8 -5.55 7.05 -4.52
CA CYS A 8 -6.77 7.81 -4.76
C CYS A 8 -7.76 7.03 -5.65
N SER A 9 -7.31 6.33 -6.70
CA SER A 9 -8.18 5.47 -7.51
C SER A 9 -8.79 4.32 -6.72
N TYR A 10 -8.05 3.76 -5.75
CA TYR A 10 -8.61 2.78 -4.82
C TYR A 10 -9.70 3.39 -3.93
N PHE A 11 -9.47 4.60 -3.42
CA PHE A 11 -10.50 5.31 -2.64
C PHE A 11 -11.74 5.62 -3.47
N GLU A 12 -11.59 5.99 -4.74
CA GLU A 12 -12.70 6.19 -5.66
C GLU A 12 -13.53 4.90 -5.80
N GLN A 13 -12.89 3.75 -6.03
CA GLN A 13 -13.58 2.46 -6.11
C GLN A 13 -14.37 2.13 -4.84
N VAL A 14 -13.80 2.40 -3.66
CA VAL A 14 -14.49 2.16 -2.37
C VAL A 14 -15.70 3.09 -2.21
N GLN A 15 -15.55 4.37 -2.56
CA GLN A 15 -16.62 5.36 -2.49
C GLN A 15 -17.76 5.01 -3.46
N SER A 16 -17.45 4.59 -4.69
CA SER A 16 -18.44 4.11 -5.66
C SER A 16 -19.20 2.88 -5.17
N ASN A 17 -18.52 1.92 -4.54
CA ASN A 17 -19.17 0.72 -4.00
C ASN A 17 -20.14 1.04 -2.85
N LEU A 18 -19.83 2.08 -2.07
CA LEU A 18 -20.66 2.52 -0.94
C LEU A 18 -21.68 3.60 -1.33
N ASN A 19 -21.62 4.13 -2.57
CA ASN A 19 -22.32 5.34 -3.01
C ASN A 19 -22.19 6.52 -2.02
N TYR A 20 -21.04 6.61 -1.36
CA TYR A 20 -20.75 7.63 -0.36
C TYR A 20 -19.41 8.27 -0.69
N TYR A 21 -19.43 9.57 -0.95
CA TYR A 21 -18.25 10.34 -1.31
C TYR A 21 -17.67 11.02 -0.09
N TRP A 22 -16.35 10.91 0.07
CA TRP A 22 -15.61 11.53 1.17
C TRP A 22 -15.26 12.97 0.82
N GLU A 23 -15.16 13.81 1.84
CA GLU A 23 -14.63 15.15 1.66
C GLU A 23 -13.14 15.12 1.35
N LYS A 24 -12.64 16.18 0.69
CA LYS A 24 -11.24 16.30 0.27
C LYS A 24 -10.27 16.09 1.44
N ASP A 25 -10.58 16.66 2.60
CA ASP A 25 -9.71 16.58 3.78
C ASP A 25 -9.63 15.15 4.32
N GLU A 26 -10.75 14.42 4.34
CA GLU A 26 -10.79 13.00 4.73
C GLU A 26 -9.98 12.13 3.75
N VAL A 27 -10.06 12.39 2.44
CA VAL A 27 -9.27 11.69 1.44
C VAL A 27 -7.77 11.95 1.63
N LEU A 28 -7.38 13.20 1.90
CA LEU A 28 -5.98 13.59 2.10
C LEU A 28 -5.40 12.98 3.38
N GLU A 29 -6.14 12.98 4.48
CA GLU A 29 -5.69 12.37 5.74
C GLU A 29 -5.50 10.84 5.60
N LYS A 30 -6.45 10.16 4.94
CA LYS A 30 -6.31 8.73 4.63
C LYS A 30 -5.14 8.48 3.69
N LEU A 31 -4.93 9.33 2.69
CA LEU A 31 -3.82 9.22 1.75
C LEU A 31 -2.49 9.31 2.48
N ASP A 32 -2.31 10.33 3.33
CA ASP A 32 -1.07 10.54 4.09
C ASP A 32 -0.79 9.37 5.04
N THR A 33 -1.82 8.93 5.76
CA THR A 33 -1.71 7.76 6.65
C THR A 33 -1.25 6.51 5.91
N LYS A 34 -1.83 6.23 4.73
CA LYS A 34 -1.47 5.03 3.92
C LYS A 34 -0.07 5.15 3.33
N MET A 35 0.30 6.32 2.82
CA MET A 35 1.61 6.57 2.23
C MET A 35 2.72 6.49 3.28
N THR A 36 2.52 7.11 4.44
CA THR A 36 3.46 7.07 5.57
C THR A 36 3.63 5.64 6.10
N ALA A 37 2.54 4.89 6.26
CA ALA A 37 2.61 3.49 6.66
C ALA A 37 3.37 2.62 5.64
N ALA A 38 3.14 2.84 4.34
CA ALA A 38 3.83 2.11 3.29
C ALA A 38 5.34 2.44 3.26
N PHE A 39 5.71 3.71 3.42
CA PHE A 39 7.10 4.13 3.50
C PHE A 39 7.81 3.51 4.71
N ASN A 40 7.20 3.58 5.89
CA ASN A 40 7.76 3.02 7.12
C ASN A 40 7.99 1.51 6.98
N ALA A 41 7.06 0.77 6.37
CA ALA A 41 7.24 -0.65 6.11
C ALA A 41 8.44 -0.94 5.19
N VAL A 42 8.64 -0.16 4.13
CA VAL A 42 9.80 -0.28 3.23
C VAL A 42 11.09 0.03 3.98
N TYR A 43 11.11 1.12 4.74
CA TYR A 43 12.26 1.57 5.48
C TYR A 43 12.69 0.55 6.55
N GLU A 44 11.74 -0.03 7.28
CA GLU A 44 12.00 -1.03 8.30
C GLU A 44 12.62 -2.30 7.72
N ILE A 45 12.14 -2.78 6.56
CA ILE A 45 12.74 -3.93 5.88
C ILE A 45 14.11 -3.61 5.29
N ALA A 46 14.26 -2.41 4.72
CA ALA A 46 15.54 -1.94 4.20
C ALA A 46 16.61 -1.94 5.31
N GLN A 47 16.28 -1.44 6.50
CA GLN A 47 17.18 -1.50 7.66
C GLN A 47 17.42 -2.93 8.14
N LYS A 48 16.35 -3.72 8.37
CA LYS A 48 16.46 -5.08 8.92
C LYS A 48 17.29 -6.03 8.05
N ARG A 49 17.22 -5.87 6.74
CA ARG A 49 17.91 -6.73 5.77
C ARG A 49 19.13 -6.06 5.13
N ASN A 50 19.44 -4.83 5.52
CA ASN A 50 20.50 -4.00 4.94
C ASN A 50 20.43 -3.95 3.40
N LEU A 51 19.24 -3.68 2.88
CA LEU A 51 18.93 -3.63 1.44
C LEU A 51 18.68 -2.21 0.99
N TYR A 52 18.88 -1.94 -0.30
CA TYR A 52 18.41 -0.70 -0.90
C TYR A 52 16.88 -0.60 -0.82
N MET A 53 16.36 0.62 -0.64
CA MET A 53 14.91 0.85 -0.50
C MET A 53 14.10 0.30 -1.69
N ARG A 54 14.67 0.27 -2.89
CA ARG A 54 14.04 -0.30 -4.08
C ARG A 54 13.85 -1.81 -3.95
N ASP A 55 14.87 -2.53 -3.50
CA ASP A 55 14.81 -3.97 -3.31
C ASP A 55 13.87 -4.34 -2.16
N ALA A 56 13.93 -3.58 -1.06
CA ALA A 56 12.98 -3.73 0.05
C ALA A 56 11.53 -3.56 -0.40
N ALA A 57 11.23 -2.60 -1.29
CA ALA A 57 9.89 -2.42 -1.84
C ALA A 57 9.42 -3.63 -2.68
N TYR A 58 10.30 -4.20 -3.52
CA TYR A 58 10.00 -5.42 -4.26
C TYR A 58 9.77 -6.61 -3.35
N VAL A 59 10.60 -6.78 -2.31
CA VAL A 59 10.44 -7.84 -1.31
C VAL A 59 9.08 -7.76 -0.64
N ILE A 60 8.63 -6.56 -0.23
CA ILE A 60 7.31 -6.37 0.37
C ILE A 60 6.19 -6.72 -0.61
N ALA A 61 6.28 -6.23 -1.83
CA ALA A 61 5.26 -6.46 -2.86
C ALA A 61 5.09 -7.96 -3.14
N ILE A 62 6.20 -8.66 -3.37
CA ILE A 62 6.19 -10.10 -3.67
C ILE A 62 5.75 -10.89 -2.45
N ASN A 63 6.22 -10.55 -1.25
CA ASN A 63 5.87 -11.27 -0.03
C ASN A 63 4.35 -11.22 0.24
N ARG A 64 3.72 -10.05 0.06
CA ARG A 64 2.27 -9.90 0.19
C ARG A 64 1.50 -10.77 -0.79
N VAL A 65 1.92 -10.81 -2.06
CA VAL A 65 1.28 -11.65 -3.08
C VAL A 65 1.49 -13.13 -2.78
N ALA A 66 2.73 -13.53 -2.48
CA ALA A 66 3.06 -14.92 -2.17
C ALA A 66 2.29 -15.44 -0.95
N GLN A 67 2.14 -14.63 0.11
CA GLN A 67 1.32 -14.98 1.26
C GLN A 67 -0.16 -15.14 0.87
N ALA A 68 -0.73 -14.22 0.09
CA ALA A 68 -2.12 -14.31 -0.35
C ALA A 68 -2.37 -15.56 -1.22
N VAL A 69 -1.45 -15.89 -2.11
CA VAL A 69 -1.51 -17.10 -2.96
C VAL A 69 -1.44 -18.37 -2.10
N LYS A 70 -0.52 -18.42 -1.13
CA LYS A 70 -0.39 -19.55 -0.20
C LYS A 70 -1.63 -19.72 0.67
N MET A 71 -2.22 -18.63 1.18
CA MET A 71 -3.46 -18.68 1.96
C MET A 71 -4.66 -19.14 1.13
N ARG A 72 -4.66 -18.88 -0.18
CA ARG A 72 -5.67 -19.40 -1.11
C ARG A 72 -5.45 -20.87 -1.50
N GLY A 73 -4.35 -21.50 -1.06
CA GLY A 73 -4.04 -22.89 -1.37
C GLY A 73 -3.69 -23.14 -2.84
N TRP A 74 -3.24 -22.09 -3.55
CA TRP A 74 -2.81 -22.22 -4.95
C TRP A 74 -1.43 -22.90 -5.07
N VAL A 75 -0.68 -22.96 -3.97
CA VAL A 75 0.63 -23.61 -3.80
C VAL A 75 0.65 -24.34 -2.47
#